data_AF-A0A7C8ZBX6-F1
#
_entry.id   AF-A0A7C8ZBX6-F1
#
_cell.length_a   1.000
_cell.length_b   1.000
_cell.length_c   1.000
_cell.angle_alpha   90.00
_cell.angle_beta   90.00
_cell.angle_gamma   90.00
#
_symmetry.space_group_name_H-M   'P 1'
#
loop_
_entity.id
_entity.type
_entity.pdbx_description
1 polymer ?
#
loop_
_entity_poly.entity_id
_entity_poly.type
_entity_poly.pdbx_seq_one_letter_code
_entity_poly.pdbx_strand_id
1 'polypeptide(L)'
;SSSSSSSSSSSSSSSSSSSYRLIVPPSVIRNQPVFAAPTPIITPTLREDMEYEEAVAALKKLLSEREELAPEAAAKVAQITAELQTADGKPPSSPAVDRMKEGFIHFKEEKYEKNPALYGELAKGQSPKFMVFACSDSRVCPSHVLNFQPGEAFMVRNIANMVPPYDKTKYAGVGAAIEYAVLHLKVENIVVIGHSACGGIKGLMSFPDEGPTSTDFIEDWVKICMPAKHKVKAEHGDKPFPEQCTMCEKEAVNVSLGNLLTYPFVREGLVKKTLALKGGYYDFVNGTLELWGLEFGISPSLSV
;
A
#
# COMPACT_ATOMS: atom_id res chain seq x y z
N SER A 1 11.66 -77.16 51.18
CA SER A 1 11.29 -75.79 50.77
C SER A 1 11.76 -75.63 49.33
N SER A 2 10.93 -75.78 48.30
CA SER A 2 9.55 -75.30 48.11
C SER A 2 9.47 -73.78 48.04
N SER A 3 8.83 -73.13 47.04
CA SER A 3 8.27 -73.63 45.76
C SER A 3 7.66 -72.48 44.92
N SER A 4 7.91 -72.46 43.60
CA SER A 4 7.09 -71.77 42.56
C SER A 4 7.01 -70.21 42.65
N SER A 5 6.56 -69.42 41.65
CA SER A 5 5.91 -69.70 40.34
C SER A 5 6.29 -68.68 39.25
N SER A 6 5.96 -69.03 38.00
CA SER A 6 5.81 -68.16 36.80
C SER A 6 4.70 -67.09 36.94
N SER A 7 4.44 -66.13 36.04
CA SER A 7 4.90 -65.76 34.67
C SER A 7 4.87 -64.20 34.55
N SER A 8 4.78 -63.43 33.45
CA SER A 8 4.40 -63.58 32.02
C SER A 8 5.07 -62.50 31.14
N SER A 9 4.94 -62.61 29.81
CA SER A 9 5.45 -61.66 28.80
C SER A 9 4.37 -60.78 28.16
N SER A 10 4.68 -59.53 27.81
CA SER A 10 4.00 -58.78 26.73
C SER A 10 4.87 -57.64 26.19
N SER A 11 4.96 -57.53 24.87
CA SER A 11 5.65 -56.45 24.15
C SER A 11 4.63 -55.48 23.53
N SER A 12 4.86 -54.18 23.65
CA SER A 12 4.05 -53.16 23.01
C SER A 12 4.92 -52.02 22.48
N SER A 13 4.97 -51.86 21.16
CA SER A 13 5.73 -50.82 20.47
C SER A 13 4.92 -49.52 20.43
N SER A 14 5.39 -48.51 21.15
CA SER A 14 4.80 -47.16 21.18
C SER A 14 5.21 -46.36 19.94
N SER A 15 4.39 -46.40 18.89
CA SER A 15 4.61 -45.62 17.66
C SER A 15 4.45 -44.12 17.90
N SER A 16 5.48 -43.33 17.56
CA SER A 16 5.47 -41.86 17.66
C SER A 16 4.61 -41.23 16.56
N SER A 17 3.34 -40.95 16.86
CA SER A 17 2.42 -40.23 15.97
C SER A 17 2.82 -38.76 15.80
N SER A 18 3.70 -38.47 14.83
CA SER A 18 4.05 -37.10 14.45
C SER A 18 2.89 -36.42 13.73
N SER A 19 2.13 -35.60 14.45
CA SER A 19 0.99 -34.86 13.90
C SER A 19 1.44 -33.70 13.01
N TYR A 20 1.76 -34.01 11.75
CA TYR A 20 1.98 -33.00 10.71
C TYR A 20 0.73 -32.13 10.55
N ARG A 21 0.76 -30.91 11.10
CA ARG A 21 -0.23 -29.88 10.77
C ARG A 21 -0.05 -29.51 9.30
N LEU A 22 -1.09 -29.74 8.50
CA LEU A 22 -1.14 -29.24 7.13
C LEU A 22 -1.06 -27.70 7.16
N ILE A 23 0.08 -27.16 6.74
CA ILE A 23 0.25 -25.73 6.54
C ILE A 23 -0.55 -25.36 5.29
N VAL A 24 -1.77 -24.88 5.50
CA VAL A 24 -2.60 -24.35 4.41
C VAL A 24 -1.87 -23.11 3.86
N PRO A 25 -1.47 -23.08 2.58
CA PRO A 25 -0.79 -21.92 2.01
C PRO A 25 -1.76 -20.73 2.04
N PRO A 26 -1.32 -19.54 2.49
CA PRO A 26 -2.20 -18.39 2.60
C PRO A 26 -2.68 -17.96 1.21
N SER A 27 -3.95 -17.58 1.09
CA SER A 27 -4.66 -17.26 -0.16
C SER A 27 -4.24 -15.90 -0.76
N VAL A 28 -2.98 -15.79 -1.13
CA VAL A 28 -2.28 -14.52 -1.39
C VAL A 28 -1.99 -14.31 -2.88
N ILE A 29 -2.41 -13.14 -3.38
CA ILE A 29 -2.43 -12.68 -4.78
C ILE A 29 -3.28 -13.58 -5.71
N ARG A 30 -4.55 -13.19 -5.91
CA ARG A 30 -5.30 -13.55 -7.12
C ARG A 30 -4.62 -12.91 -8.33
N ASN A 31 -3.68 -13.61 -8.96
CA ASN A 31 -3.02 -13.17 -10.19
C ASN A 31 -3.93 -13.39 -11.42
N GLN A 32 -5.10 -12.75 -11.40
CA GLN A 32 -6.12 -12.81 -12.44
C GLN A 32 -6.39 -11.39 -12.96
N PRO A 33 -6.49 -11.16 -14.27
CA PRO A 33 -6.77 -9.84 -14.83
C PRO A 33 -8.18 -9.38 -14.46
N VAL A 34 -8.28 -8.27 -13.72
CA VAL A 34 -9.56 -7.71 -13.23
C VAL A 34 -10.44 -7.18 -14.37
N PHE A 35 -9.85 -6.90 -15.54
CA PHE A 35 -10.54 -6.37 -16.72
C PHE A 35 -10.19 -7.15 -18.00
N ALA A 36 -10.61 -8.42 -18.07
CA ALA A 36 -10.93 -9.01 -19.37
C ALA A 36 -12.33 -8.51 -19.78
N ALA A 37 -12.45 -7.86 -20.94
CA ALA A 37 -13.76 -7.45 -21.45
C ALA A 37 -14.63 -8.71 -21.73
N PRO A 38 -15.95 -8.68 -21.46
CA PRO A 38 -16.79 -9.85 -21.61
C PRO A 38 -16.95 -10.23 -23.09
N THR A 39 -16.24 -11.27 -23.52
CA THR A 39 -16.59 -12.05 -24.71
C THR A 39 -18.04 -12.53 -24.55
N PRO A 40 -18.91 -12.44 -25.58
CA PRO A 40 -20.29 -12.90 -25.46
C PRO A 40 -20.34 -14.43 -25.38
N ILE A 41 -20.39 -14.97 -24.14
CA ILE A 41 -20.53 -16.41 -23.90
C ILE A 41 -21.99 -16.81 -24.15
N ILE A 42 -22.24 -17.55 -25.22
CA ILE A 42 -23.49 -18.28 -25.43
C ILE A 42 -23.38 -19.61 -24.70
N THR A 43 -23.60 -19.61 -23.38
CA THR A 43 -23.71 -20.83 -22.58
C THR A 43 -25.17 -21.28 -22.49
N PRO A 44 -25.50 -22.54 -22.85
CA PRO A 44 -26.79 -23.11 -22.49
C PRO A 44 -26.88 -23.30 -20.97
N THR A 45 -28.08 -23.21 -20.41
CA THR A 45 -28.30 -23.18 -18.95
C THR A 45 -28.03 -24.53 -18.28
N LEU A 46 -26.85 -24.65 -17.67
CA LEU A 46 -26.63 -25.58 -16.55
C LEU A 46 -27.01 -24.87 -15.24
N ARG A 47 -27.52 -25.61 -14.25
CA ARG A 47 -27.81 -25.08 -12.91
C ARG A 47 -26.59 -25.25 -12.03
N GLU A 48 -26.33 -24.26 -11.17
CA GLU A 48 -25.08 -24.16 -10.40
C GLU A 48 -25.01 -25.11 -9.19
N ASP A 49 -26.11 -25.80 -8.87
CA ASP A 49 -26.30 -26.56 -7.63
C ASP A 49 -26.01 -28.08 -7.73
N MET A 50 -25.55 -28.60 -8.87
CA MET A 50 -25.26 -30.04 -9.03
C MET A 50 -23.86 -30.41 -8.51
N GLU A 51 -23.77 -31.41 -7.64
CA GLU A 51 -22.46 -31.94 -7.23
C GLU A 51 -21.74 -32.64 -8.39
N TYR A 52 -20.41 -32.54 -8.39
CA TYR A 52 -19.54 -33.02 -9.47
C TYR A 52 -19.73 -34.52 -9.77
N GLU A 53 -19.89 -35.36 -8.75
CA GLU A 53 -20.13 -36.80 -8.90
C GLU A 53 -21.51 -37.10 -9.52
N GLU A 54 -22.53 -36.28 -9.26
CA GLU A 54 -23.86 -36.45 -9.87
C GLU A 54 -23.82 -36.09 -11.37
N ALA A 55 -23.11 -35.01 -11.73
CA ALA A 55 -22.87 -34.67 -13.13
C ALA A 55 -22.07 -35.76 -13.87
N VAL A 56 -21.03 -36.33 -13.24
CA VAL A 56 -20.24 -37.44 -13.79
C VAL A 56 -21.08 -38.73 -13.92
N ALA A 57 -21.95 -39.02 -12.96
CA ALA A 57 -22.87 -40.17 -13.01
C ALA A 57 -23.91 -40.01 -14.13
N ALA A 58 -24.51 -38.83 -14.26
CA ALA A 58 -25.46 -38.52 -15.33
C ALA A 58 -24.81 -38.63 -16.73
N LEU A 59 -23.58 -38.14 -16.89
CA LEU A 59 -22.82 -38.25 -18.14
C LEU A 59 -22.52 -39.72 -18.48
N LYS A 60 -22.03 -40.52 -17.51
CA LYS A 60 -21.78 -41.96 -17.69
C LYS A 60 -23.04 -42.71 -18.13
N LYS A 61 -24.20 -42.38 -17.53
CA LYS A 61 -25.50 -42.96 -17.91
C LYS A 61 -25.86 -42.62 -19.36
N LEU A 62 -25.81 -41.36 -19.75
CA LEU A 62 -26.13 -40.91 -21.12
C LEU A 62 -25.22 -41.55 -22.19
N LEU A 63 -23.97 -41.89 -21.83
CA LEU A 63 -23.06 -42.63 -22.72
C LEU A 63 -23.40 -44.12 -22.80
N SER A 64 -23.84 -44.75 -21.71
CA SER A 64 -24.34 -46.14 -21.75
C SER A 64 -25.65 -46.30 -22.52
N GLU A 65 -26.45 -45.23 -22.63
CA GLU A 65 -27.69 -45.21 -23.42
C GLU A 65 -27.46 -44.89 -24.92
N ARG A 66 -26.20 -44.64 -25.34
CA ARG A 66 -25.83 -44.32 -26.74
C ARG A 66 -24.46 -44.87 -27.12
N GLU A 67 -24.36 -46.20 -27.23
CA GLU A 67 -23.10 -46.91 -27.57
C GLU A 67 -22.40 -46.37 -28.83
N GLU A 68 -23.15 -45.95 -29.86
CA GLU A 68 -22.60 -45.36 -31.09
C GLU A 68 -21.75 -44.09 -30.84
N LEU A 69 -22.02 -43.35 -29.77
CA LEU A 69 -21.27 -42.16 -29.38
C LEU A 69 -20.12 -42.47 -28.41
N ALA A 70 -20.01 -43.70 -27.89
CA ALA A 70 -18.97 -44.07 -26.92
C ALA A 70 -17.53 -43.77 -27.40
N PRO A 71 -17.09 -44.05 -28.65
CA PRO A 71 -15.73 -43.73 -29.07
C PRO A 71 -15.49 -42.22 -29.23
N GLU A 72 -16.46 -41.45 -29.73
CA GLU A 72 -16.31 -40.00 -29.89
C GLU A 72 -16.37 -39.28 -28.53
N ALA A 73 -17.21 -39.76 -27.61
CA ALA A 73 -17.26 -39.28 -26.23
C ALA A 73 -16.00 -39.66 -25.45
N ALA A 74 -15.46 -40.86 -25.62
CA ALA A 74 -14.18 -41.25 -25.04
C ALA A 74 -13.03 -40.38 -25.58
N ALA A 75 -13.03 -40.08 -26.88
CA ALA A 75 -12.06 -39.16 -27.49
C ALA A 75 -12.20 -37.73 -26.93
N LYS A 76 -13.42 -37.21 -26.78
CA LYS A 76 -13.67 -35.88 -26.18
C LYS A 76 -13.35 -35.83 -24.69
N VAL A 77 -13.64 -36.88 -23.92
CA VAL A 77 -13.24 -36.98 -22.50
C VAL A 77 -11.73 -37.09 -22.37
N ALA A 78 -11.05 -37.84 -23.24
CA ALA A 78 -9.58 -37.90 -23.28
C ALA A 78 -8.96 -36.54 -23.69
N GLN A 79 -9.54 -35.85 -24.67
CA GLN A 79 -9.14 -34.49 -25.06
C GLN A 79 -9.31 -33.51 -23.90
N ILE A 80 -10.50 -33.43 -23.30
CA ILE A 80 -10.78 -32.54 -22.16
C ILE A 80 -9.87 -32.89 -20.97
N THR A 81 -9.59 -34.18 -20.73
CA THR A 81 -8.65 -34.61 -19.68
C THR A 81 -7.22 -34.19 -20.00
N ALA A 82 -6.77 -34.26 -21.26
CA ALA A 82 -5.46 -33.79 -21.69
C ALA A 82 -5.36 -32.25 -21.66
N GLU A 83 -6.43 -31.53 -22.00
CA GLU A 83 -6.53 -30.07 -21.87
C GLU A 83 -6.51 -29.66 -20.40
N LEU A 84 -7.17 -30.39 -19.50
CA LEU A 84 -7.11 -30.17 -18.05
C LEU A 84 -5.76 -30.57 -17.42
N GLN A 85 -5.07 -31.57 -17.97
CA GLN A 85 -3.73 -31.99 -17.50
C GLN A 85 -2.60 -31.12 -18.05
N THR A 86 -2.77 -30.53 -19.23
CA THR A 86 -1.86 -29.49 -19.76
C THR A 86 -2.18 -28.11 -19.19
N ALA A 87 -3.43 -27.88 -18.75
CA ALA A 87 -3.80 -26.82 -17.82
C ALA A 87 -3.37 -27.16 -16.37
N ASP A 88 -2.06 -27.40 -16.20
CA ASP A 88 -1.37 -27.22 -14.93
C ASP A 88 -1.43 -25.71 -14.61
N GLY A 89 -2.60 -25.28 -14.10
CA GLY A 89 -3.22 -23.96 -14.33
C GLY A 89 -2.59 -22.77 -13.60
N LYS A 90 -1.30 -22.83 -13.32
CA LYS A 90 -0.48 -21.76 -12.78
C LYS A 90 0.04 -20.92 -13.96
N PRO A 91 -0.49 -19.72 -14.22
CA PRO A 91 0.07 -18.86 -15.27
C PRO A 91 1.57 -18.63 -15.01
N PRO A 92 2.40 -18.53 -16.07
CA PRO A 92 3.85 -18.47 -15.94
C PRO A 92 4.24 -17.37 -14.97
N SER A 93 4.98 -17.73 -13.93
CA SER A 93 5.06 -16.89 -12.75
C SER A 93 5.95 -15.68 -13.02
N SER A 94 5.33 -14.50 -12.98
CA SER A 94 6.04 -13.25 -13.24
C SER A 94 7.00 -12.95 -12.07
N PRO A 95 8.28 -12.64 -12.33
CA PRO A 95 9.23 -12.30 -11.27
C PRO A 95 8.76 -11.14 -10.37
N ALA A 96 7.95 -10.22 -10.89
CA ALA A 96 7.32 -9.16 -10.10
C ALA A 96 6.23 -9.69 -9.15
N VAL A 97 5.44 -10.67 -9.61
CA VAL A 97 4.39 -11.33 -8.81
C VAL A 97 5.00 -12.20 -7.72
N ASP A 98 6.07 -12.94 -8.04
CA ASP A 98 6.74 -13.80 -7.06
C ASP A 98 7.51 -12.96 -6.02
N ARG A 99 8.19 -11.89 -6.43
CA ARG A 99 8.77 -10.90 -5.50
C ARG A 99 7.73 -10.29 -4.55
N MET A 100 6.47 -10.11 -4.99
CA MET A 100 5.39 -9.66 -4.10
C MET A 100 4.93 -10.78 -3.15
N LYS A 101 4.82 -12.03 -3.58
CA LYS A 101 4.49 -13.18 -2.71
C LYS A 101 5.54 -13.40 -1.64
N GLU A 102 6.81 -13.50 -2.03
CA GLU A 102 7.95 -13.68 -1.12
C GLU A 102 8.03 -12.54 -0.10
N GLY A 103 7.83 -11.30 -0.54
CA GLY A 103 7.76 -10.14 0.34
C GLY A 103 6.61 -10.20 1.36
N PHE A 104 5.44 -10.69 0.95
CA PHE A 104 4.30 -10.87 1.86
C PHE A 104 4.50 -12.04 2.82
N ILE A 105 5.06 -13.17 2.36
CA ILE A 105 5.38 -14.34 3.20
C ILE A 105 6.37 -13.91 4.29
N HIS A 106 7.46 -13.22 3.92
CA HIS A 106 8.41 -12.66 4.87
C HIS A 106 7.75 -11.68 5.85
N PHE A 107 6.88 -10.76 5.40
CA PHE A 107 6.12 -9.89 6.29
C PHE A 107 5.23 -10.67 7.28
N LYS A 108 4.54 -11.70 6.79
CA LYS A 108 3.65 -12.54 7.59
C LYS A 108 4.42 -13.26 8.70
N GLU A 109 5.50 -13.94 8.33
CA GLU A 109 6.31 -14.76 9.25
C GLU A 109 7.16 -13.90 10.20
N GLU A 110 7.83 -12.86 9.71
CA GLU A 110 8.78 -12.06 10.48
C GLU A 110 8.19 -10.84 11.20
N LYS A 111 6.98 -10.40 10.83
CA LYS A 111 6.31 -9.25 11.48
C LYS A 111 4.93 -9.59 12.03
N TYR A 112 4.02 -10.13 11.21
CA TYR A 112 2.64 -10.36 11.62
C TYR A 112 2.52 -11.42 12.73
N GLU A 113 2.99 -12.64 12.48
CA GLU A 113 2.84 -13.78 13.37
C GLU A 113 3.69 -13.68 14.64
N LYS A 114 4.77 -12.87 14.61
CA LYS A 114 5.61 -12.56 15.77
C LYS A 114 5.08 -11.44 16.67
N ASN A 115 4.05 -10.70 16.24
CA ASN A 115 3.46 -9.60 17.02
C ASN A 115 1.91 -9.70 17.12
N PRO A 116 1.35 -10.86 17.53
CA PRO A 116 -0.09 -11.12 17.43
C PRO A 116 -0.94 -10.16 18.27
N ALA A 117 -0.41 -9.64 19.38
CA ALA A 117 -1.08 -8.60 20.18
C ALA A 117 -1.22 -7.27 19.41
N LEU A 118 -0.15 -6.80 18.76
CA LEU A 118 -0.17 -5.56 17.98
C LEU A 118 -1.17 -5.66 16.82
N TYR A 119 -1.06 -6.69 15.99
CA TYR A 119 -1.96 -6.86 14.86
C TYR A 119 -3.40 -7.21 15.29
N GLY A 120 -3.58 -7.86 16.44
CA GLY A 120 -4.88 -8.11 17.04
C GLY A 120 -5.62 -6.85 17.50
N GLU A 121 -4.91 -5.82 17.97
CA GLU A 121 -5.50 -4.50 18.25
C GLU A 121 -5.69 -3.68 16.96
N LEU A 122 -4.71 -3.66 16.04
CA LEU A 122 -4.83 -2.95 14.76
C LEU A 122 -5.98 -3.47 13.87
N ALA A 123 -6.35 -4.75 13.99
CA ALA A 123 -7.51 -5.32 13.32
C ALA A 123 -8.85 -4.73 13.79
N LYS A 124 -8.89 -4.06 14.96
CA LYS A 124 -10.08 -3.40 15.50
C LYS A 124 -10.21 -1.94 15.06
N GLY A 125 -9.10 -1.31 14.68
CA GLY A 125 -9.05 0.11 14.29
C GLY A 125 -7.65 0.70 14.32
N GLN A 126 -7.56 2.00 14.01
CA GLN A 126 -6.31 2.77 14.00
C GLN A 126 -6.48 4.10 14.76
N SER A 127 -5.42 4.55 15.43
CA SER A 127 -5.38 5.85 16.15
C SER A 127 -4.00 6.53 16.03
N PRO A 128 -3.49 6.73 14.79
CA PRO A 128 -2.16 7.27 14.55
C PRO A 128 -1.99 8.68 15.12
N LYS A 129 -0.79 8.97 15.64
CA LYS A 129 -0.45 10.27 16.23
C LYS A 129 0.13 11.25 15.20
N PHE A 130 0.58 10.73 14.07
CA PHE A 130 1.16 11.50 12.98
C PHE A 130 0.33 11.35 11.71
N MET A 131 0.12 12.46 11.01
CA MET A 131 -0.07 12.46 9.56
C MET A 131 1.27 12.82 8.90
N VAL A 132 1.66 12.11 7.85
CA VAL A 132 2.93 12.32 7.16
C VAL A 132 2.70 12.52 5.67
N PHE A 133 3.11 13.68 5.15
CA PHE A 133 3.30 13.91 3.72
C PHE A 133 4.77 13.60 3.37
N ALA A 134 4.97 12.71 2.41
CA ALA A 134 6.30 12.36 1.91
C ALA A 134 6.25 12.13 0.39
N CYS A 135 7.40 12.14 -0.27
CA CYS A 135 7.45 11.97 -1.72
C CYS A 135 7.14 10.50 -2.09
N SER A 136 6.58 10.26 -3.26
CA SER A 136 6.41 8.91 -3.84
C SER A 136 7.73 8.24 -4.26
N ASP A 137 8.85 8.97 -4.21
CA ASP A 137 10.20 8.47 -4.52
C ASP A 137 10.54 7.18 -3.74
N SER A 138 11.05 6.16 -4.43
CA SER A 138 11.27 4.83 -3.86
C SER A 138 12.30 4.80 -2.72
N ARG A 139 13.16 5.83 -2.62
CA ARG A 139 14.26 5.91 -1.65
C ARG A 139 13.82 6.41 -0.26
N VAL A 140 12.66 7.06 -0.15
CA VAL A 140 12.28 7.87 1.03
C VAL A 140 11.02 7.39 1.74
N CYS A 141 10.84 6.06 1.86
CA CYS A 141 9.71 5.46 2.56
C CYS A 141 9.70 5.86 4.06
N PRO A 142 8.71 6.60 4.58
CA PRO A 142 8.79 7.15 5.95
C PRO A 142 8.83 6.09 7.05
N SER A 143 8.19 4.93 6.85
CA SER A 143 8.30 3.79 7.77
C SER A 143 9.71 3.23 7.92
N HIS A 144 10.57 3.39 6.90
CA HIS A 144 12.00 3.06 7.01
C HIS A 144 12.78 4.23 7.62
N VAL A 145 12.65 5.44 7.04
CA VAL A 145 13.45 6.61 7.42
C VAL A 145 13.24 7.03 8.89
N LEU A 146 12.02 6.90 9.40
CA LEU A 146 11.64 7.27 10.76
C LEU A 146 11.27 6.07 11.65
N ASN A 147 11.47 4.84 11.17
CA ASN A 147 11.13 3.60 11.89
C ASN A 147 9.66 3.55 12.40
N PHE A 148 8.71 4.17 11.70
CA PHE A 148 7.29 4.10 12.09
C PHE A 148 6.74 2.68 11.98
N GLN A 149 6.19 2.19 13.07
CA GLN A 149 5.49 0.91 13.16
C GLN A 149 4.07 1.01 12.60
N PRO A 150 3.44 -0.12 12.24
CA PRO A 150 2.04 -0.14 11.80
C PRO A 150 1.11 0.50 12.83
N GLY A 151 0.31 1.47 12.38
CA GLY A 151 -0.64 2.22 13.22
C GLY A 151 -0.14 3.54 13.80
N GLU A 152 1.17 3.87 13.73
CA GLU A 152 1.68 5.13 14.30
C GLU A 152 1.42 6.37 13.43
N ALA A 153 1.46 6.20 12.10
CA ALA A 153 1.43 7.29 11.13
C ALA A 153 0.46 7.03 9.96
N PHE A 154 -0.45 7.98 9.71
CA PHE A 154 -1.30 8.03 8.53
C PHE A 154 -0.55 8.73 7.38
N MET A 155 -0.26 8.03 6.29
CA MET A 155 0.67 8.51 5.26
C MET A 155 -0.02 8.93 3.96
N VAL A 156 0.35 10.11 3.46
CA VAL A 156 0.06 10.56 2.10
C VAL A 156 1.37 10.62 1.32
N ARG A 157 1.42 9.96 0.15
CA ARG A 157 2.58 9.99 -0.74
C ARG A 157 2.20 10.50 -2.12
N ASN A 158 2.87 11.56 -2.57
CA ASN A 158 2.64 12.21 -3.86
C ASN A 158 3.96 12.74 -4.44
N ILE A 159 3.91 13.33 -5.64
CA ILE A 159 5.10 13.87 -6.31
C ILE A 159 5.60 15.09 -5.50
N ALA A 160 6.86 15.03 -5.06
CA ALA A 160 7.52 16.08 -4.29
C ALA A 160 6.80 16.51 -2.99
N ASN A 161 6.13 15.58 -2.31
CA ASN A 161 5.57 15.75 -0.95
C ASN A 161 4.72 17.03 -0.76
N MET A 162 4.08 17.50 -1.83
CA MET A 162 3.40 18.79 -1.85
C MET A 162 2.05 18.73 -1.16
N VAL A 163 1.74 19.75 -0.37
CA VAL A 163 0.37 20.01 0.08
C VAL A 163 -0.21 21.17 -0.73
N PRO A 164 -1.20 20.94 -1.61
CA PRO A 164 -1.96 22.03 -2.24
C PRO A 164 -2.78 22.84 -1.23
N PRO A 165 -3.22 24.06 -1.59
CA PRO A 165 -4.21 24.81 -0.82
C PRO A 165 -5.60 24.14 -0.88
N TYR A 166 -6.50 24.58 0.02
CA TYR A 166 -7.89 24.12 0.10
C TYR A 166 -8.69 24.38 -1.19
N ASP A 167 -8.86 23.35 -2.01
CA ASP A 167 -9.74 23.34 -3.18
C ASP A 167 -10.53 22.01 -3.22
N LYS A 168 -11.86 22.11 -3.19
CA LYS A 168 -12.78 20.95 -3.20
C LYS A 168 -12.88 20.25 -4.55
N THR A 169 -12.52 20.95 -5.64
CA THR A 169 -12.65 20.49 -7.03
C THR A 169 -11.33 19.95 -7.55
N LYS A 170 -10.23 20.69 -7.35
CA LYS A 170 -8.90 20.30 -7.86
C LYS A 170 -8.17 19.29 -6.96
N TYR A 171 -8.25 19.47 -5.64
CA TYR A 171 -7.34 18.82 -4.69
C TYR A 171 -8.06 17.93 -3.67
N ALA A 172 -9.25 17.45 -4.02
CA ALA A 172 -10.11 16.60 -3.18
C ALA A 172 -9.38 15.41 -2.54
N GLY A 173 -8.48 14.73 -3.28
CA GLY A 173 -7.72 13.58 -2.76
C GLY A 173 -6.80 13.92 -1.59
N VAL A 174 -6.12 15.08 -1.63
CA VAL A 174 -5.33 15.56 -0.48
C VAL A 174 -6.23 16.14 0.61
N GLY A 175 -7.26 16.91 0.22
CA GLY A 175 -8.18 17.52 1.18
C GLY A 175 -8.88 16.49 2.06
N ALA A 176 -9.42 15.42 1.47
CA ALA A 176 -10.06 14.32 2.19
C ALA A 176 -9.08 13.58 3.10
N ALA A 177 -7.80 13.43 2.70
CA ALA A 177 -6.79 12.79 3.54
C ALA A 177 -6.47 13.62 4.81
N ILE A 178 -6.37 14.95 4.69
CA ILE A 178 -6.14 15.84 5.84
C ILE A 178 -7.40 15.90 6.71
N GLU A 179 -8.58 16.01 6.10
CA GLU A 179 -9.88 16.03 6.79
C GLU A 179 -10.08 14.75 7.61
N TYR A 180 -9.81 13.58 7.02
CA TYR A 180 -9.90 12.30 7.72
C TYR A 180 -8.87 12.18 8.85
N ALA A 181 -7.62 12.56 8.63
CA ALA A 181 -6.58 12.52 9.66
C ALA A 181 -6.90 13.43 10.87
N VAL A 182 -7.31 14.68 10.62
CA VAL A 182 -7.55 15.69 11.66
C VAL A 182 -8.91 15.52 12.32
N LEU A 183 -9.99 15.33 11.54
CA LEU A 183 -11.35 15.28 12.08
C LEU A 183 -11.81 13.88 12.51
N HIS A 184 -11.29 12.80 11.92
CA HIS A 184 -11.72 11.44 12.25
C HIS A 184 -10.67 10.68 13.07
N LEU A 185 -9.42 10.60 12.61
CA LEU A 185 -8.36 9.87 13.32
C LEU A 185 -7.76 10.63 14.52
N LYS A 186 -7.97 11.95 14.58
CA LYS A 186 -7.46 12.86 15.62
C LYS A 186 -5.92 12.80 15.75
N VAL A 187 -5.22 12.86 14.61
CA VAL A 187 -3.75 13.01 14.61
C VAL A 187 -3.33 14.27 15.38
N GLU A 188 -2.22 14.20 16.10
CA GLU A 188 -1.70 15.30 16.92
C GLU A 188 -0.62 16.10 16.19
N ASN A 189 -0.02 15.53 15.13
CA ASN A 189 1.03 16.14 14.33
C ASN A 189 0.74 15.94 12.84
N ILE A 190 0.95 16.98 12.02
CA ILE A 190 1.15 16.82 10.57
C ILE A 190 2.62 17.16 10.26
N VAL A 191 3.32 16.23 9.62
CA VAL A 191 4.71 16.39 9.21
C VAL A 191 4.80 16.38 7.69
N VAL A 192 5.42 17.39 7.09
CA VAL A 192 5.71 17.44 5.65
C VAL A 192 7.21 17.24 5.46
N ILE A 193 7.59 16.14 4.81
CA ILE A 193 8.99 15.70 4.68
C ILE A 193 9.45 15.87 3.22
N GLY A 194 10.23 16.92 2.99
CA GLY A 194 11.05 17.09 1.79
C GLY A 194 12.26 16.15 1.80
N HIS A 195 12.94 16.02 0.66
CA HIS A 195 14.14 15.19 0.59
C HIS A 195 15.13 15.65 -0.49
N SER A 196 16.39 15.27 -0.30
CA SER A 196 17.48 15.52 -1.26
C SER A 196 17.19 14.96 -2.65
N ALA A 197 17.61 15.69 -3.68
CA ALA A 197 17.59 15.24 -5.08
C ALA A 197 16.21 14.71 -5.52
N CYS A 198 15.18 15.50 -5.23
CA CYS A 198 13.78 15.24 -5.54
C CYS A 198 13.47 15.53 -7.01
N GLY A 199 13.07 14.49 -7.75
CA GLY A 199 12.74 14.62 -9.18
C GLY A 199 11.64 15.65 -9.49
N GLY A 200 10.64 15.79 -8.61
CA GLY A 200 9.57 16.77 -8.78
C GLY A 200 10.00 18.21 -8.53
N ILE A 201 10.89 18.46 -7.56
CA ILE A 201 11.46 19.81 -7.34
C ILE A 201 12.46 20.16 -8.43
N LYS A 202 13.29 19.21 -8.88
CA LYS A 202 14.14 19.40 -10.07
C LYS A 202 13.29 19.76 -11.29
N GLY A 203 12.18 19.07 -11.51
CA GLY A 203 11.20 19.40 -12.55
C GLY A 203 10.69 20.84 -12.40
N LEU A 204 10.10 21.18 -11.25
CA LEU A 204 9.64 22.52 -10.91
C LEU A 204 10.68 23.61 -11.24
N MET A 205 11.94 23.40 -10.85
CA MET A 205 13.04 24.35 -11.09
C MET A 205 13.47 24.43 -12.56
N SER A 206 13.39 23.33 -13.32
CA SER A 206 13.77 23.27 -14.74
C SER A 206 12.68 23.72 -15.73
N PHE A 207 11.39 23.53 -15.42
CA PHE A 207 10.31 23.95 -16.31
C PHE A 207 10.31 25.48 -16.50
N PRO A 208 9.89 25.99 -17.68
CA PRO A 208 9.67 27.42 -17.87
C PRO A 208 8.53 27.90 -16.94
N ASP A 209 8.53 29.19 -16.59
CA ASP A 209 7.47 29.75 -15.75
C ASP A 209 6.19 30.04 -16.57
N GLU A 210 6.34 30.29 -17.88
CA GLU A 210 5.29 30.60 -18.85
C GLU A 210 5.45 29.77 -20.14
N GLY A 211 4.34 29.51 -20.85
CA GLY A 211 4.33 28.81 -22.15
C GLY A 211 3.48 27.53 -22.17
N PRO A 212 3.49 26.79 -23.30
CA PRO A 212 2.78 25.50 -23.41
C PRO A 212 3.45 24.43 -22.55
N THR A 213 2.66 23.58 -21.89
CA THR A 213 3.18 22.53 -21.01
C THR A 213 3.76 21.35 -21.79
N SER A 214 4.84 20.75 -21.28
CA SER A 214 5.52 19.58 -21.89
C SER A 214 5.01 18.23 -21.36
N THR A 215 4.16 18.25 -20.33
CA THR A 215 3.67 17.08 -19.61
C THR A 215 2.18 17.22 -19.25
N ASP A 216 1.43 16.11 -19.30
CA ASP A 216 -0.04 16.12 -19.10
C ASP A 216 -0.47 16.56 -17.69
N PHE A 217 0.32 16.19 -16.67
CA PHE A 217 -0.03 16.38 -15.25
C PHE A 217 1.13 16.90 -14.38
N ILE A 218 2.38 16.66 -14.76
CA ILE A 218 3.53 16.88 -13.87
C ILE A 218 3.72 18.37 -13.61
N GLU A 219 3.66 19.20 -14.66
CA GLU A 219 3.79 20.65 -14.56
C GLU A 219 2.65 21.30 -13.78
N ASP A 220 1.39 20.90 -13.99
CA ASP A 220 0.26 21.44 -13.22
C ASP A 220 0.32 21.04 -11.74
N TRP A 221 0.75 19.81 -11.45
CA TRP A 221 0.96 19.37 -10.07
C TRP A 221 2.08 20.15 -9.38
N VAL A 222 3.29 20.21 -9.96
CA VAL A 222 4.43 20.85 -9.26
C VAL A 222 4.26 22.37 -9.14
N LYS A 223 3.38 22.99 -9.93
CA LYS A 223 3.03 24.42 -9.81
C LYS A 223 2.42 24.79 -8.44
N ILE A 224 1.97 23.83 -7.64
CA ILE A 224 1.62 24.03 -6.22
C ILE A 224 2.74 24.76 -5.45
N CYS A 225 4.00 24.52 -5.79
CA CYS A 225 5.17 25.15 -5.15
C CYS A 225 5.87 26.22 -6.00
N MET A 226 5.21 26.84 -7.00
CA MET A 226 5.77 28.03 -7.69
C MET A 226 6.26 29.14 -6.72
N PRO A 227 5.61 29.42 -5.57
CA PRO A 227 6.12 30.41 -4.63
C PRO A 227 7.53 30.08 -4.09
N ALA A 228 7.84 28.79 -3.88
CA ALA A 228 9.18 28.36 -3.46
C ALA A 228 10.20 28.59 -4.56
N LYS A 229 9.87 28.21 -5.81
CA LYS A 229 10.69 28.47 -7.00
C LYS A 229 10.98 29.97 -7.18
N HIS A 230 9.95 30.80 -7.06
CA HIS A 230 10.08 32.26 -7.20
C HIS A 230 10.97 32.87 -6.12
N LYS A 231 10.77 32.49 -4.85
CA LYS A 231 11.62 32.94 -3.74
C LYS A 231 13.08 32.53 -3.93
N VAL A 232 13.34 31.26 -4.22
CA VAL A 232 14.72 30.76 -4.43
C VAL A 232 15.39 31.41 -5.65
N LYS A 233 14.66 31.63 -6.76
CA LYS A 233 15.18 32.40 -7.91
C LYS A 233 15.52 33.85 -7.53
N ALA A 234 14.74 34.49 -6.66
CA ALA A 234 14.94 35.88 -6.25
C ALA A 234 16.05 36.06 -5.21
N GLU A 235 16.16 35.16 -4.24
CA GLU A 235 17.14 35.21 -3.15
C GLU A 235 18.49 34.58 -3.52
N HIS A 236 18.50 33.60 -4.43
CA HIS A 236 19.62 32.69 -4.70
C HIS A 236 19.80 32.34 -6.19
N GLY A 237 19.29 33.16 -7.12
CA GLY A 237 19.34 32.91 -8.56
C GLY A 237 20.76 32.89 -9.18
N ASP A 238 21.76 33.40 -8.46
CA ASP A 238 23.19 33.36 -8.79
C ASP A 238 23.84 31.99 -8.50
N LYS A 239 23.25 31.20 -7.60
CA LYS A 239 23.83 29.93 -7.15
C LYS A 239 23.75 28.83 -8.21
N PRO A 240 24.65 27.84 -8.18
CA PRO A 240 24.55 26.64 -9.02
C PRO A 240 23.17 25.96 -8.93
N PHE A 241 22.63 25.52 -10.06
CA PHE A 241 21.30 24.89 -10.14
C PHE A 241 21.07 23.74 -9.12
N PRO A 242 22.05 22.88 -8.76
CA PRO A 242 21.87 21.91 -7.68
C PRO A 242 21.61 22.54 -6.30
N GLU A 243 22.29 23.64 -5.95
CA GLU A 243 22.04 24.35 -4.69
C GLU A 243 20.64 24.98 -4.68
N GLN A 244 20.22 25.58 -5.81
CA GLN A 244 18.86 26.09 -5.95
C GLN A 244 17.81 24.97 -5.81
N CYS A 245 18.09 23.75 -6.28
CA CYS A 245 17.23 22.60 -6.04
C CYS A 245 17.14 22.27 -4.54
N THR A 246 18.26 22.12 -3.84
CA THR A 246 18.29 21.85 -2.38
C THR A 246 17.55 22.91 -1.56
N MET A 247 17.68 24.18 -1.95
CA MET A 247 16.96 25.29 -1.33
C MET A 247 15.44 25.23 -1.61
N CYS A 248 15.06 24.92 -2.84
CA CYS A 248 13.65 24.76 -3.23
C CYS A 248 13.01 23.50 -2.61
N GLU A 249 13.78 22.43 -2.37
CA GLU A 249 13.31 21.21 -1.66
C GLU A 249 12.88 21.53 -0.22
N LYS A 250 13.58 22.44 0.46
CA LYS A 250 13.21 22.94 1.79
C LYS A 250 12.10 23.99 1.75
N GLU A 251 12.13 24.92 0.80
CA GLU A 251 11.10 25.96 0.72
C GLU A 251 9.75 25.42 0.21
N ALA A 252 9.72 24.37 -0.60
CA ALA A 252 8.48 23.67 -0.98
C ALA A 252 7.78 23.01 0.23
N VAL A 253 8.55 22.59 1.24
CA VAL A 253 7.99 22.18 2.54
C VAL A 253 7.36 23.38 3.23
N ASN A 254 8.04 24.54 3.29
CA ASN A 254 7.48 25.77 3.88
C ASN A 254 6.19 26.23 3.19
N VAL A 255 6.14 26.21 1.85
CA VAL A 255 4.92 26.49 1.07
C VAL A 255 3.81 25.48 1.39
N SER A 256 4.15 24.20 1.53
CA SER A 256 3.18 23.15 1.92
C SER A 256 2.65 23.34 3.36
N LEU A 257 3.48 23.81 4.30
CA LEU A 257 3.03 24.20 5.65
C LEU A 257 2.11 25.43 5.61
N GLY A 258 2.41 26.42 4.76
CA GLY A 258 1.52 27.55 4.50
C GLY A 258 0.19 27.13 3.88
N ASN A 259 0.20 26.19 2.93
CA ASN A 259 -1.00 25.63 2.32
C ASN A 259 -1.84 24.83 3.34
N LEU A 260 -1.21 24.11 4.28
CA LEU A 260 -1.94 23.49 5.40
C LEU A 260 -2.72 24.50 6.24
N LEU A 261 -2.25 25.75 6.40
CA LEU A 261 -3.01 26.81 7.08
C LEU A 261 -4.25 27.25 6.30
N THR A 262 -4.44 26.90 5.02
CA THR A 262 -5.68 27.22 4.28
C THR A 262 -6.86 26.36 4.73
N TYR A 263 -6.60 25.16 5.25
CA TYR A 263 -7.61 24.21 5.73
C TYR A 263 -8.21 24.69 7.08
N PRO A 264 -9.54 24.93 7.18
CA PRO A 264 -10.14 25.49 8.39
C PRO A 264 -9.91 24.65 9.66
N PHE A 265 -10.08 23.33 9.55
CA PHE A 265 -9.89 22.39 10.66
C PHE A 265 -8.42 22.26 11.11
N VAL A 266 -7.45 22.53 10.23
CA VAL A 266 -6.03 22.57 10.62
C VAL A 266 -5.76 23.81 11.47
N ARG A 267 -6.25 24.99 11.05
CA ARG A 267 -6.15 26.22 11.87
C ARG A 267 -6.86 26.05 13.22
N GLU A 268 -8.03 25.43 13.23
CA GLU A 268 -8.79 25.17 14.45
C GLU A 268 -8.01 24.26 15.42
N GLY A 269 -7.41 23.18 14.93
CA GLY A 269 -6.58 22.28 15.72
C GLY A 269 -5.33 22.96 16.29
N LEU A 270 -4.69 23.85 15.52
CA LEU A 270 -3.55 24.65 15.98
C LEU A 270 -3.95 25.64 17.09
N VAL A 271 -5.04 26.40 16.90
CA VAL A 271 -5.55 27.34 17.92
C VAL A 271 -5.95 26.61 19.21
N LYS A 272 -6.54 25.42 19.09
CA LYS A 272 -6.90 24.55 20.23
C LYS A 272 -5.70 23.80 20.84
N LYS A 273 -4.51 23.90 20.24
CA LYS A 273 -3.28 23.14 20.60
C LYS A 273 -3.47 21.62 20.59
N THR A 274 -4.42 21.11 19.81
CA THR A 274 -4.63 19.68 19.58
C THR A 274 -3.93 19.16 18.33
N LEU A 275 -3.29 20.05 17.55
CA LEU A 275 -2.57 19.74 16.32
C LEU A 275 -1.30 20.60 16.25
N ALA A 276 -0.19 20.02 15.81
CA ALA A 276 1.05 20.72 15.50
C ALA A 276 1.47 20.50 14.03
N LEU A 277 2.04 21.53 13.40
CA LEU A 277 2.63 21.43 12.06
C LEU A 277 4.16 21.39 12.14
N LYS A 278 4.79 20.50 11.36
CA LYS A 278 6.25 20.35 11.29
C LYS A 278 6.72 20.18 9.85
N GLY A 279 7.79 20.87 9.49
CA GLY A 279 8.56 20.62 8.27
C GLY A 279 9.74 19.71 8.57
N GLY A 280 10.15 18.90 7.59
CA GLY A 280 11.38 18.14 7.67
C GLY A 280 12.04 18.00 6.31
N TYR A 281 13.34 17.70 6.32
CA TYR A 281 14.13 17.47 5.11
C TYR A 281 15.08 16.29 5.35
N TYR A 282 14.88 15.21 4.58
CA TYR A 282 15.71 14.01 4.64
C TYR A 282 16.75 14.02 3.51
N ASP A 283 18.03 14.13 3.89
CA ASP A 283 19.15 14.00 2.98
C ASP A 283 19.65 12.54 2.98
N PHE A 284 19.31 11.77 1.93
CA PHE A 284 19.81 10.40 1.78
C PHE A 284 21.22 10.33 1.16
N VAL A 285 21.77 11.46 0.69
CA VAL A 285 23.15 11.53 0.18
C VAL A 285 24.14 11.62 1.35
N ASN A 286 23.79 12.43 2.35
CA ASN A 286 24.59 12.63 3.57
C ASN A 286 24.09 11.82 4.79
N GLY A 287 22.89 11.22 4.71
CA GLY A 287 22.30 10.42 5.79
C GLY A 287 21.74 11.25 6.95
N THR A 288 21.33 12.49 6.71
CA THR A 288 20.87 13.44 7.75
C THR A 288 19.38 13.73 7.66
N LEU A 289 18.80 14.19 8.78
CA LEU A 289 17.40 14.61 8.87
C LEU A 289 17.32 15.95 9.61
N GLU A 290 16.78 16.96 8.94
CA GLU A 290 16.40 18.24 9.55
C GLU A 290 14.90 18.22 9.89
N LEU A 291 14.52 18.87 10.98
CA LEU A 291 13.12 18.98 11.44
C LEU A 291 12.90 20.36 12.07
N TRP A 292 11.82 21.05 11.67
CA TRP A 292 11.41 22.35 12.20
C TRP A 292 9.92 22.40 12.48
N GLY A 293 9.51 23.26 13.42
CA GLY A 293 8.10 23.48 13.77
C GLY A 293 7.57 24.78 13.18
N LEU A 294 6.25 24.85 12.94
CA LEU A 294 5.54 26.11 12.75
C LEU A 294 4.81 26.48 14.04
N GLU A 295 5.17 27.62 14.63
CA GLU A 295 4.39 28.20 15.72
C GLU A 295 3.23 29.03 15.14
N PHE A 296 2.00 28.67 15.51
CA PHE A 296 0.79 29.37 15.08
C PHE A 296 -0.09 29.66 16.29
N GLY A 297 -0.48 30.93 16.46
CA GLY A 297 -1.37 31.36 17.53
C GLY A 297 -2.04 32.68 17.19
N ILE A 298 -3.30 32.81 17.54
CA ILE A 298 -4.05 34.07 17.42
C ILE A 298 -3.99 34.76 18.79
N SER A 299 -3.14 35.77 18.92
CA SER A 299 -3.20 36.68 20.06
C SER A 299 -4.45 37.54 19.94
N PRO A 300 -5.30 37.67 20.99
CA PRO A 300 -6.43 38.57 20.95
C PRO A 300 -5.93 40.01 20.85
N SER A 301 -6.40 40.73 19.83
CA SER A 301 -6.25 42.19 19.76
C SER A 301 -6.99 42.83 20.93
N LEU A 302 -6.34 43.75 21.65
CA LEU A 302 -6.97 44.53 22.72
C LEU A 302 -8.21 45.25 22.19
N SER A 303 -9.39 44.79 22.61
CA SER A 303 -10.65 45.50 22.43
C SER A 303 -10.72 46.64 23.43
N VAL A 304 -10.69 47.88 22.93
CA VAL A 304 -10.88 49.13 23.67
C VAL A 304 -12.34 49.55 23.55
#